data_AF-A0A816SPZ5-F1
#
_entry.id   AF-A0A816SPZ5-F1
#
_cell.length_a   1.000
_cell.length_b   1.000
_cell.length_c   1.000
_cell.angle_alpha   90.00
_cell.angle_beta   90.00
_cell.angle_gamma   90.00
#
_symmetry.space_group_name_H-M   'P 1'
#
loop_
_entity.id
_entity.type
_entity.pdbx_description
1 polymer ?
#
loop_
_entity_poly.entity_id
_entity_poly.type
_entity_poly.pdbx_seq_one_letter_code
_entity_poly.pdbx_strand_id
1 'polypeptide(L)'
;MKIIFHLIDLSLVNAWLLYRRHCSQNQIHTKDVLSLLTFRIDVAKSLLQSSPPPPPVQRGRPSLQNISDQNNTTIDVRAAPVPVPPTSTRIDKFDHWPVSTTKGRCAVKDFALLENGRKDVILLGQLNTEIQIYTQRSAYDPLIKLTGWNETHENLVTTCVESKSTITFIHSSFGAPPEIYCINTIDQLNSAKKVTKENKLFTERNLPKGISYRWINKDDETEIESVLLYPPNKHQEKNLPLLVLMHGEPYSADLNTFRTDWFYIAGMMATEYWLVFQPNYRGSTSYGDEFLHGILEVLIARPGKDVLFGVDALVQDGIADPERLAIGGYSYGGHLTNWLITQTTRFNAALTGAGAVEHVNSWGLADLALYRTYKLGGFPWQVSNRYQQVSPIFQFDKFRTPTYIAVDENDYRVPTSQAYLLKRSLHVLGIPSKLIVFPGEGHILKTIHGMRKLK
;
A
#
# COMPACT_ATOMS: atom_id res chain seq x y z
N MET A 1 3.81 2.21 -17.16
CA MET A 1 4.78 1.53 -18.06
C MET A 1 5.11 0.10 -17.63
N LYS A 2 5.45 -0.20 -16.37
CA LYS A 2 5.81 -1.57 -15.92
C LYS A 2 4.70 -2.63 -16.09
N ILE A 3 3.43 -2.26 -15.88
CA ILE A 3 2.28 -3.17 -16.08
C ILE A 3 2.15 -3.61 -17.54
N ILE A 4 2.35 -2.69 -18.49
CA ILE A 4 2.27 -3.00 -19.93
C ILE A 4 3.37 -4.00 -20.32
N PHE A 5 4.60 -3.79 -19.86
CA PHE A 5 5.68 -4.74 -20.12
C PHE A 5 5.43 -6.10 -19.47
N HIS A 6 4.83 -6.13 -18.27
CA HIS A 6 4.47 -7.38 -17.60
C HIS A 6 3.35 -8.13 -18.33
N LEU A 7 2.34 -7.43 -18.82
CA LEU A 7 1.26 -8.02 -19.63
C LEU A 7 1.80 -8.55 -20.97
N ILE A 8 2.68 -7.80 -21.64
CA ILE A 8 3.35 -8.25 -22.86
C ILE A 8 4.18 -9.51 -22.59
N ASP A 9 4.95 -9.53 -21.49
CA ASP A 9 5.76 -10.68 -21.12
C ASP A 9 4.88 -11.92 -20.84
N LEU A 10 3.80 -11.75 -20.09
CA LEU A 10 2.83 -12.82 -19.79
C LEU A 10 2.16 -13.35 -21.07
N SER A 11 1.73 -12.45 -21.97
CA SER A 11 1.15 -12.82 -23.27
C SER A 11 2.15 -13.59 -24.14
N LEU A 12 3.42 -13.19 -24.18
CA LEU A 12 4.46 -13.88 -24.95
C LEU A 12 4.80 -15.26 -24.37
N VAL A 13 4.82 -15.41 -23.05
CA VAL A 13 5.02 -16.72 -22.40
C VAL A 13 3.86 -17.66 -22.70
N ASN A 14 2.61 -17.18 -22.57
CA ASN A 14 1.43 -17.98 -22.87
C ASN A 14 1.36 -18.39 -24.34
N ALA A 15 1.69 -17.49 -25.27
CA ALA A 15 1.77 -17.80 -26.69
C ALA A 15 2.85 -18.86 -27.00
N TRP A 16 4.02 -18.78 -26.34
CA TRP A 16 5.06 -19.79 -26.50
C TRP A 16 4.64 -21.16 -25.97
N LEU A 17 3.94 -21.22 -24.84
CA LEU A 17 3.41 -22.47 -24.30
C LEU A 17 2.39 -23.13 -25.24
N LEU A 18 1.52 -22.33 -25.85
CA LEU A 18 0.57 -22.80 -26.88
C LEU A 18 1.30 -23.29 -28.14
N TYR A 19 2.30 -22.55 -28.62
CA TYR A 19 3.16 -22.97 -29.73
C TYR A 19 3.87 -24.31 -29.45
N ARG A 20 4.46 -24.46 -28.26
CA ARG A 20 5.13 -25.71 -27.84
C ARG A 20 4.16 -26.88 -27.75
N ARG A 21 2.95 -26.65 -27.22
CA ARG A 21 1.89 -27.66 -27.18
C ARG A 21 1.46 -28.09 -28.58
N HIS A 22 1.29 -27.14 -29.49
CA HIS A 22 0.96 -27.41 -30.89
C HIS A 22 2.07 -28.21 -31.59
N CYS A 23 3.34 -27.86 -31.38
CA CYS A 23 4.48 -28.61 -31.93
C CYS A 23 4.50 -30.06 -31.43
N SER A 24 4.25 -30.27 -30.14
CA SER A 24 4.16 -31.61 -29.53
C SER A 24 3.02 -32.44 -30.13
N GLN A 25 1.83 -31.83 -30.30
CA GLN A 25 0.67 -32.48 -30.91
C GLN A 25 0.91 -32.89 -32.37
N ASN A 26 1.76 -32.16 -33.09
CA ASN A 26 2.13 -32.45 -34.48
C ASN A 26 3.46 -33.21 -34.61
N GLN A 27 3.95 -33.82 -33.52
CA GLN A 27 5.16 -34.65 -33.50
C GLN A 27 6.42 -33.94 -34.04
N ILE A 28 6.50 -32.61 -33.90
CA ILE A 28 7.70 -31.85 -34.26
C ILE A 28 8.80 -32.21 -33.26
N HIS A 29 9.98 -32.58 -33.77
CA HIS A 29 11.11 -32.92 -32.92
C HIS A 29 11.53 -31.74 -32.02
N THR A 30 11.82 -32.02 -30.75
CA THR A 30 12.15 -31.00 -29.74
C THR A 30 13.29 -30.06 -30.12
N LYS A 31 14.25 -30.54 -30.94
CA LYS A 31 15.38 -29.75 -31.44
C LYS A 31 14.95 -28.67 -32.46
N ASP A 32 13.80 -28.85 -33.09
CA ASP A 32 13.24 -27.99 -34.12
C ASP A 32 12.17 -27.03 -33.55
N VAL A 33 11.91 -27.11 -32.24
CA VAL A 33 11.00 -26.20 -31.52
C VAL A 33 11.78 -25.00 -30.99
N LEU A 34 11.31 -23.78 -31.29
CA LEU A 34 11.97 -22.56 -30.83
C LEU A 34 12.03 -22.48 -29.30
N SER A 35 13.20 -22.09 -28.78
CA SER A 35 13.34 -21.71 -27.38
C SER A 35 12.49 -20.46 -27.08
N LEU A 36 12.10 -20.25 -25.82
CA LEU A 36 11.32 -19.07 -25.43
C LEU A 36 12.01 -17.76 -25.84
N LEU A 37 13.33 -17.68 -25.70
CA LEU A 37 14.10 -16.48 -26.07
C LEU A 37 14.10 -16.26 -27.59
N THR A 38 14.30 -17.32 -28.37
CA THR A 38 14.27 -17.25 -29.84
C THR A 38 12.88 -16.87 -30.36
N PHE A 39 11.84 -17.49 -29.80
CA PHE A 39 10.44 -17.19 -30.10
C PHE A 39 10.11 -15.71 -29.83
N ARG A 40 10.55 -15.16 -28.69
CA ARG A 40 10.37 -13.73 -28.35
C ARG A 40 11.04 -12.82 -29.38
N ILE A 41 12.26 -13.15 -29.79
CA ILE A 41 13.02 -12.38 -30.78
C ILE A 41 12.31 -12.39 -32.15
N ASP A 42 11.79 -13.54 -32.58
CA ASP A 42 11.14 -13.66 -33.89
C ASP A 42 9.77 -12.99 -33.93
N VAL A 43 9.01 -13.04 -32.84
CA VAL A 43 7.78 -12.25 -32.69
C VAL A 43 8.11 -10.75 -32.75
N ALA A 44 9.14 -10.30 -32.04
CA ALA A 44 9.56 -8.89 -32.08
C ALA A 44 9.98 -8.44 -33.49
N LYS A 45 10.76 -9.25 -34.21
CA LYS A 45 11.15 -8.98 -35.60
C LYS A 45 9.94 -8.91 -36.53
N SER A 46 8.99 -9.83 -36.38
CA SER A 46 7.77 -9.87 -37.19
C SER A 46 6.90 -8.63 -36.96
N LEU A 47 6.77 -8.20 -35.70
CA LEU A 47 6.05 -6.97 -35.34
C LEU A 47 6.71 -5.71 -35.93
N LEU A 48 8.05 -5.66 -35.90
CA LEU A 48 8.83 -4.58 -36.51
C LEU A 48 8.71 -4.55 -38.04
N GLN A 49 8.60 -5.70 -38.70
CA GLN A 49 8.36 -5.79 -40.14
C GLN A 49 6.93 -5.43 -40.54
N SER A 50 5.95 -5.69 -39.66
CA SER A 50 4.53 -5.36 -39.88
C SER A 50 4.18 -3.89 -39.61
N SER A 51 5.11 -3.12 -39.03
CA SER A 51 4.92 -1.70 -38.76
C SER A 51 5.42 -0.87 -39.95
N PRO A 52 4.61 0.05 -40.51
CA PRO A 52 5.12 0.97 -41.53
C PRO A 52 6.30 1.78 -40.95
N PRO A 53 7.34 2.07 -41.74
CA PRO A 53 8.46 2.86 -41.25
C PRO A 53 7.93 4.21 -40.74
N PRO A 54 8.44 4.71 -39.60
CA PRO A 54 8.06 6.03 -39.14
C PRO A 54 8.37 7.06 -40.25
N PRO A 55 7.53 8.09 -40.42
CA PRO A 55 7.78 9.13 -41.42
C PRO A 55 9.19 9.70 -41.18
N PRO A 56 9.95 10.02 -42.24
CA PRO A 56 11.29 10.56 -42.09
C PRO A 56 11.20 11.86 -41.29
N VAL A 57 11.68 11.81 -40.06
CA VAL A 57 11.90 13.02 -39.27
C VAL A 57 13.07 13.73 -39.95
N GLN A 58 12.81 14.86 -40.61
CA GLN A 58 13.86 15.81 -40.94
C GLN A 58 14.44 16.34 -39.63
N ARG A 59 15.36 15.59 -39.04
CA ARG A 59 16.32 16.16 -38.10
C ARG A 59 17.28 16.95 -38.96
N GLY A 60 17.06 18.26 -39.02
CA GLY A 60 18.07 19.18 -39.53
C GLY A 60 19.39 18.86 -38.84
N ARG A 61 20.34 18.34 -39.61
CA ARG A 61 21.72 18.19 -39.17
C ARG A 61 22.25 19.62 -39.03
N PRO A 62 22.80 20.05 -37.89
CA PRO A 62 23.48 21.34 -37.85
C PRO A 62 24.62 21.27 -38.87
N SER A 63 24.56 22.10 -39.90
CA SER A 63 25.68 22.28 -40.79
C SER A 63 26.82 22.91 -39.99
N LEU A 64 27.89 22.16 -39.80
CA LEU A 64 29.19 22.71 -39.40
C LEU A 64 29.71 23.55 -40.58
N GLN A 65 29.27 24.81 -40.66
CA GLN A 65 29.94 25.83 -41.46
C GLN A 65 30.04 27.12 -40.66
N ASN A 66 31.30 27.50 -40.42
CA ASN A 66 31.83 28.81 -40.05
C ASN A 66 31.48 29.36 -38.67
N ILE A 67 32.22 28.86 -37.67
CA ILE A 67 32.64 29.69 -36.54
C ILE A 67 33.73 30.63 -37.08
N SER A 68 33.31 31.81 -37.53
CA SER A 68 34.18 32.98 -37.61
C SER A 68 33.28 34.22 -37.63
N ASP A 69 33.50 35.07 -36.63
CA ASP A 69 33.05 36.45 -36.53
C ASP A 69 31.56 36.68 -36.24
N GLN A 70 31.24 36.96 -34.96
CA GLN A 70 30.91 38.32 -34.54
C GLN A 70 30.66 38.41 -33.02
N ASN A 71 31.44 39.30 -32.40
CA ASN A 71 31.23 39.83 -31.06
C ASN A 71 29.97 40.69 -30.98
N ASN A 72 29.42 40.79 -29.77
CA ASN A 72 28.40 41.75 -29.30
C ASN A 72 26.97 41.59 -29.83
N THR A 73 26.13 40.92 -29.04
CA THR A 73 24.79 41.44 -28.69
C THR A 73 24.24 40.74 -27.45
N THR A 74 23.71 41.53 -26.51
CA THR A 74 22.91 41.16 -25.34
C THR A 74 21.86 40.09 -25.65
N ILE A 75 21.90 38.96 -24.93
CA ILE A 75 20.86 37.92 -25.03
C ILE A 75 19.72 38.28 -24.09
N ASP A 76 18.65 38.81 -24.68
CA ASP A 76 17.32 38.94 -24.09
C ASP A 76 16.66 37.55 -24.09
N VAL A 77 16.70 36.83 -22.95
CA VAL A 77 16.09 35.49 -22.83
C VAL A 77 14.58 35.65 -22.59
N ARG A 78 13.85 36.10 -23.62
CA ARG A 78 12.45 35.72 -23.76
C ARG A 78 12.41 34.31 -24.34
N ALA A 79 12.20 33.32 -23.49
CA ALA A 79 11.90 31.97 -23.92
C ALA A 79 10.74 32.03 -24.93
N ALA A 80 10.98 31.56 -26.16
CA ALA A 80 9.91 31.37 -27.12
C ALA A 80 8.84 30.47 -26.50
N PRO A 81 7.54 30.75 -26.70
CA PRO A 81 6.48 29.88 -26.19
C PRO A 81 6.73 28.46 -26.73
N VAL A 82 6.87 27.50 -25.82
CA VAL A 82 6.94 26.09 -26.19
C VAL A 82 5.65 25.80 -26.98
N PRO A 83 5.72 25.26 -28.21
CA PRO A 83 4.54 24.93 -28.98
C PRO A 83 3.63 24.02 -28.15
N VAL A 84 2.45 24.51 -27.80
CA VAL A 84 1.43 23.69 -27.18
C VAL A 84 1.06 22.60 -28.19
N PRO A 85 1.18 21.31 -27.85
CA PRO A 85 0.81 20.24 -28.77
C PRO A 85 -0.62 20.43 -29.27
N PRO A 86 -0.92 20.07 -30.53
CA PRO A 86 -2.28 20.06 -31.05
C PRO A 86 -3.21 19.35 -30.09
N THR A 87 -4.45 19.82 -29.97
CA THR A 87 -5.45 19.31 -29.00
C THR A 87 -5.73 17.81 -29.16
N SER A 88 -5.37 17.22 -30.29
CA SER A 88 -5.46 15.78 -30.61
C SER A 88 -4.32 14.93 -30.03
N THR A 89 -3.24 15.55 -29.54
CA THR A 89 -2.05 14.87 -28.99
C THR A 89 -1.94 15.00 -27.48
N ARG A 90 -2.88 15.70 -26.83
CA ARG A 90 -2.92 15.75 -25.37
C ARG A 90 -3.59 14.50 -24.81
N ILE A 91 -2.87 13.83 -23.93
CA ILE A 91 -3.33 12.67 -23.15
C ILE A 91 -4.26 13.07 -21.99
N ASP A 92 -4.54 14.37 -21.81
CA ASP A 92 -5.56 14.89 -20.87
C ASP A 92 -6.99 14.70 -21.39
N LYS A 93 -7.17 14.25 -22.65
CA LYS A 93 -8.46 14.02 -23.31
C LYS A 93 -8.75 12.56 -23.68
N PHE A 94 -7.84 11.63 -23.43
CA PHE A 94 -8.26 10.24 -23.34
C PHE A 94 -8.95 10.11 -21.99
N ASP A 95 -10.27 10.22 -22.05
CA ASP A 95 -11.18 9.95 -20.96
C ASP A 95 -10.58 8.84 -20.09
N HIS A 96 -10.21 9.24 -18.87
CA HIS A 96 -10.42 8.35 -17.74
C HIS A 96 -11.76 7.68 -17.99
N TRP A 97 -11.77 6.35 -18.03
CA TRP A 97 -13.00 5.57 -18.03
C TRP A 97 -14.02 6.31 -17.16
N PRO A 98 -15.26 6.55 -17.60
CA PRO A 98 -16.23 7.27 -16.79
C PRO A 98 -16.51 6.44 -15.54
N VAL A 99 -15.68 6.60 -14.52
CA VAL A 99 -15.92 6.09 -13.19
C VAL A 99 -16.84 7.13 -12.58
N SER A 100 -18.13 6.94 -12.84
CA SER A 100 -19.24 7.55 -12.11
C SER A 100 -18.81 7.88 -10.68
N THR A 101 -18.64 9.17 -10.39
CA THR A 101 -18.07 9.68 -9.13
C THR A 101 -18.95 9.43 -7.91
N THR A 102 -20.14 8.82 -8.09
CA THR A 102 -21.16 8.58 -7.06
C THR A 102 -21.50 7.10 -6.80
N LYS A 103 -20.70 6.13 -7.25
CA LYS A 103 -20.89 4.71 -6.87
C LYS A 103 -19.92 4.33 -5.75
N GLY A 104 -20.44 3.76 -4.66
CA GLY A 104 -19.67 3.31 -3.50
C GLY A 104 -18.41 2.58 -3.94
N ARG A 105 -17.25 3.10 -3.54
CA ARG A 105 -15.95 2.68 -4.08
C ARG A 105 -15.38 1.59 -3.21
N CYS A 106 -15.44 0.37 -3.74
CA CYS A 106 -14.86 -0.82 -3.15
C CYS A 106 -13.55 -1.15 -3.89
N ALA A 107 -12.48 -1.47 -3.16
CA ALA A 107 -11.23 -1.90 -3.80
C ALA A 107 -11.32 -3.40 -4.10
N VAL A 108 -11.21 -3.79 -5.37
CA VAL A 108 -11.14 -5.20 -5.77
C VAL A 108 -9.79 -5.77 -5.35
N LYS A 109 -9.82 -6.82 -4.53
CA LYS A 109 -8.62 -7.49 -4.01
C LYS A 109 -8.25 -8.75 -4.75
N ASP A 110 -9.27 -9.47 -5.21
CA ASP A 110 -9.11 -10.71 -5.92
C ASP A 110 -10.36 -10.97 -6.76
N PHE A 111 -10.24 -11.80 -7.78
CA PHE A 111 -11.38 -12.22 -8.58
C PHE A 111 -11.12 -13.59 -9.21
N ALA A 112 -12.20 -14.32 -9.47
CA ALA A 112 -12.16 -15.58 -10.17
C ALA A 112 -13.37 -15.75 -11.08
N LEU A 113 -13.23 -16.60 -12.09
CA LEU A 113 -14.28 -16.90 -13.06
C LEU A 113 -14.94 -18.23 -12.73
N LEU A 114 -16.27 -18.27 -12.69
CA LEU A 114 -17.02 -19.50 -12.53
C LEU A 114 -17.32 -20.13 -13.90
N GLU A 115 -16.70 -21.28 -14.16
CA GLU A 115 -16.91 -22.08 -15.37
C GLU A 115 -18.14 -23.00 -15.27
N ASN A 116 -19.27 -22.50 -14.78
CA ASN A 116 -20.53 -23.24 -14.61
C ASN A 116 -21.49 -23.09 -15.81
N GLY A 117 -20.98 -22.74 -17.00
CA GLY A 117 -21.77 -22.41 -18.18
C GLY A 117 -22.38 -21.00 -18.17
N ARG A 118 -22.40 -20.28 -17.04
CA ARG A 118 -22.93 -18.90 -16.92
C ARG A 118 -21.87 -17.79 -16.99
N LYS A 119 -20.58 -18.12 -16.84
CA LYS A 119 -19.43 -17.17 -16.88
C LYS A 119 -19.53 -16.05 -15.84
N ASP A 120 -20.03 -16.35 -14.65
CA ASP A 120 -20.11 -15.38 -13.56
C ASP A 120 -18.70 -15.01 -13.05
N VAL A 121 -18.50 -13.75 -12.68
CA VAL A 121 -17.30 -13.28 -11.96
C VAL A 121 -17.63 -13.27 -10.47
N ILE A 122 -16.79 -13.91 -9.68
CA ILE A 122 -16.76 -13.75 -8.22
C ILE A 122 -15.58 -12.85 -7.86
N LEU A 123 -15.77 -11.92 -6.93
CA LEU A 123 -14.69 -11.01 -6.52
C LEU A 123 -14.67 -10.76 -5.02
N LEU A 124 -13.49 -10.44 -4.52
CA LEU A 124 -13.25 -9.96 -3.18
C LEU A 124 -13.21 -8.44 -3.21
N GLY A 125 -14.19 -7.81 -2.56
CA GLY A 125 -14.31 -6.38 -2.45
C GLY A 125 -13.97 -5.89 -1.05
N GLN A 126 -12.91 -5.08 -0.93
CA GLN A 126 -12.55 -4.39 0.31
C GLN A 126 -13.40 -3.11 0.45
N LEU A 127 -14.19 -3.05 1.52
CA LEU A 127 -15.02 -1.90 1.89
C LEU A 127 -14.90 -1.71 3.40
N ASN A 128 -14.56 -0.49 3.84
CA ASN A 128 -14.26 -0.23 5.26
C ASN A 128 -13.17 -1.19 5.79
N THR A 129 -13.30 -1.71 7.01
CA THR A 129 -12.40 -2.73 7.56
C THR A 129 -12.62 -4.14 7.01
N GLU A 130 -13.54 -4.36 6.08
CA GLU A 130 -13.94 -5.72 5.65
C GLU A 130 -13.57 -6.03 4.21
N ILE A 131 -13.22 -7.29 3.91
CA ILE A 131 -13.22 -7.83 2.53
C ILE A 131 -14.36 -8.82 2.38
N GLN A 132 -15.30 -8.50 1.51
CA GLN A 132 -16.54 -9.24 1.32
C GLN A 132 -16.56 -9.90 -0.06
N ILE A 133 -17.34 -10.96 -0.20
CA ILE A 133 -17.47 -11.68 -1.47
C ILE A 133 -18.65 -11.09 -2.26
N TYR A 134 -18.41 -10.76 -3.52
CA TYR A 134 -19.41 -10.26 -4.47
C TYR A 134 -19.46 -11.15 -5.71
N THR A 135 -20.58 -11.10 -6.40
CA THR A 135 -20.76 -11.72 -7.73
C THR A 135 -21.27 -10.71 -8.73
N GLN A 136 -20.87 -10.89 -9.99
CA GLN A 136 -21.33 -10.12 -11.13
C GLN A 136 -21.44 -11.04 -12.35
N ARG A 137 -22.59 -11.03 -13.03
CA ARG A 137 -22.82 -11.94 -14.18
C ARG A 137 -22.37 -11.34 -15.51
N SER A 138 -22.40 -10.02 -15.62
CA SER A 138 -21.98 -9.26 -16.81
C SER A 138 -21.37 -7.94 -16.38
N ALA A 139 -20.48 -7.37 -17.20
CA ALA A 139 -19.87 -6.06 -16.95
C ALA A 139 -20.89 -4.92 -16.74
N TYR A 140 -22.13 -5.11 -17.20
CA TYR A 140 -23.23 -4.16 -17.05
C TYR A 140 -24.13 -4.41 -15.84
N ASP A 141 -24.04 -5.59 -15.23
CA ASP A 141 -24.85 -5.94 -14.06
C ASP A 141 -24.29 -5.29 -12.79
N PRO A 142 -25.13 -4.97 -11.79
CA PRO A 142 -24.64 -4.51 -10.50
C PRO A 142 -23.84 -5.61 -9.79
N LEU A 143 -22.88 -5.20 -8.97
CA LEU A 143 -22.22 -6.09 -8.02
C LEU A 143 -23.21 -6.50 -6.93
N ILE A 144 -23.40 -7.80 -6.75
CA ILE A 144 -24.27 -8.36 -5.73
C ILE A 144 -23.39 -8.91 -4.61
N LYS A 145 -23.52 -8.35 -3.41
CA LYS A 145 -22.88 -8.89 -2.21
C LYS A 145 -23.49 -10.27 -1.90
N LEU A 146 -22.66 -11.28 -1.74
CA LEU A 146 -23.12 -12.58 -1.28
C LEU A 146 -23.35 -12.52 0.23
N THR A 147 -24.60 -12.60 0.64
CA THR A 147 -25.00 -12.35 2.03
C THR A 147 -24.75 -13.56 2.91
N GLY A 148 -23.86 -13.40 3.89
CA GLY A 148 -23.97 -14.06 5.20
C GLY A 148 -22.69 -14.31 5.99
N TRP A 149 -21.59 -13.67 5.59
CA TRP A 149 -20.37 -13.57 6.40
C TRP A 149 -19.99 -12.09 6.53
N ASN A 150 -20.05 -11.51 7.73
CA ASN A 150 -19.72 -10.11 8.00
C ASN A 150 -18.25 -9.93 8.41
N GLU A 151 -17.33 -10.67 7.78
CA GLU A 151 -15.90 -10.64 8.09
C GLU A 151 -15.03 -10.63 6.82
N THR A 152 -13.70 -10.70 6.98
CA THR A 152 -12.74 -10.55 5.90
C THR A 152 -12.38 -11.87 5.22
N HIS A 153 -12.38 -11.83 3.89
CA HIS A 153 -12.06 -12.96 3.01
C HIS A 153 -10.81 -12.65 2.18
N GLU A 154 -9.97 -13.65 1.93
CA GLU A 154 -8.72 -13.53 1.16
C GLU A 154 -8.50 -14.76 0.26
N ASN A 155 -7.62 -14.63 -0.74
CA ASN A 155 -7.16 -15.72 -1.62
C ASN A 155 -8.29 -16.56 -2.22
N LEU A 156 -9.06 -15.94 -3.12
CA LEU A 156 -10.22 -16.55 -3.75
C LEU A 156 -9.78 -17.44 -4.91
N VAL A 157 -10.09 -18.73 -4.82
CA VAL A 157 -9.79 -19.72 -5.84
C VAL A 157 -11.05 -20.45 -6.26
N THR A 158 -11.22 -20.66 -7.56
CA THR A 158 -12.33 -21.44 -8.11
C THR A 158 -11.79 -22.61 -8.94
N THR A 159 -12.52 -23.72 -8.92
CA THR A 159 -12.29 -24.87 -9.78
C THR A 159 -13.63 -25.40 -10.28
N CYS A 160 -13.68 -25.97 -11.47
CA CYS A 160 -14.88 -26.58 -12.01
C CYS A 160 -14.59 -28.02 -12.46
N VAL A 161 -15.36 -28.97 -11.96
CA VAL A 161 -15.30 -30.38 -12.37
C VAL A 161 -16.72 -30.81 -12.72
N GLU A 162 -16.93 -31.26 -13.96
CA GLU A 162 -18.24 -31.77 -14.43
C GLU A 162 -19.41 -30.79 -14.18
N SER A 163 -19.21 -29.49 -14.43
CA SER A 163 -20.18 -28.40 -14.18
C SER A 163 -20.48 -28.07 -12.70
N LYS A 164 -19.75 -28.67 -11.75
CA LYS A 164 -19.77 -28.28 -10.34
C LYS A 164 -18.60 -27.34 -10.06
N SER A 165 -18.91 -26.10 -9.71
CA SER A 165 -17.89 -25.12 -9.32
C SER A 165 -17.62 -25.19 -7.82
N THR A 166 -16.41 -25.57 -7.44
CA THR A 166 -15.93 -25.43 -6.07
C THR A 166 -15.22 -24.10 -5.93
N ILE A 167 -15.57 -23.35 -4.89
CA ILE A 167 -14.97 -22.07 -4.54
C ILE A 167 -14.29 -22.26 -3.19
N THR A 168 -13.03 -21.88 -3.12
CA THR A 168 -12.21 -21.91 -1.91
C THR A 168 -11.73 -20.50 -1.60
N PHE A 169 -11.75 -20.14 -0.33
CA PHE A 169 -11.30 -18.84 0.16
C PHE A 169 -10.76 -18.98 1.57
N ILE A 170 -9.92 -18.04 1.97
CA ILE A 170 -9.53 -17.87 3.38
C ILE A 170 -10.55 -16.94 4.02
N HIS A 171 -10.99 -17.28 5.23
CA HIS A 171 -11.77 -16.39 6.08
C HIS A 171 -11.01 -16.11 7.37
N SER A 172 -11.03 -14.85 7.81
CA SER A 172 -10.48 -14.44 9.10
C SER A 172 -11.24 -13.24 9.67
N SER A 173 -11.07 -13.01 10.97
CA SER A 173 -11.53 -11.81 11.67
C SER A 173 -10.59 -11.52 12.83
N PHE A 174 -10.76 -10.41 13.55
CA PHE A 174 -9.93 -10.10 14.72
C PHE A 174 -9.82 -11.27 15.73
N GLY A 175 -10.91 -12.01 15.93
CA GLY A 175 -11.00 -13.13 16.87
C GLY A 175 -10.96 -14.51 16.21
N ALA A 176 -10.90 -14.59 14.88
CA ALA A 176 -10.90 -15.83 14.13
C ALA A 176 -9.62 -15.92 13.27
N PRO A 177 -8.64 -16.76 13.68
CA PRO A 177 -7.49 -17.06 12.86
C PRO A 177 -7.86 -17.52 11.44
N PRO A 178 -7.00 -17.27 10.43
CA PRO A 178 -7.32 -17.60 9.05
C PRO A 178 -7.52 -19.10 8.87
N GLU A 179 -8.66 -19.49 8.32
CA GLU A 179 -8.95 -20.88 7.96
C GLU A 179 -9.47 -20.95 6.51
N ILE A 180 -9.23 -22.08 5.86
CA ILE A 180 -9.68 -22.32 4.49
C ILE A 180 -11.12 -22.84 4.53
N TYR A 181 -11.98 -22.19 3.75
CA TYR A 181 -13.38 -22.55 3.56
C TYR A 181 -13.64 -22.96 2.12
N CYS A 182 -14.59 -23.87 1.96
CA CYS A 182 -14.97 -24.42 0.66
C CYS A 182 -16.49 -24.47 0.51
N ILE A 183 -16.98 -24.07 -0.68
CA ILE A 183 -18.38 -24.19 -1.11
C ILE A 183 -18.45 -24.81 -2.51
N ASN A 184 -19.52 -25.54 -2.78
CA ASN A 184 -19.75 -26.20 -4.08
C ASN A 184 -20.68 -25.41 -5.01
N THR A 185 -21.20 -24.26 -4.55
CA THR A 185 -21.92 -23.29 -5.36
C THR A 185 -21.93 -21.94 -4.63
N ILE A 186 -21.90 -20.86 -5.41
CA ILE A 186 -21.88 -19.48 -4.92
C ILE A 186 -23.14 -19.11 -4.12
N ASP A 187 -24.27 -19.74 -4.46
CA ASP A 187 -25.57 -19.55 -3.79
C ASP A 187 -25.61 -20.14 -2.37
N GLN A 188 -24.60 -20.93 -1.99
CA GLN A 188 -24.49 -21.62 -0.69
C GLN A 188 -23.35 -21.09 0.16
N LEU A 189 -23.00 -19.81 0.05
CA LEU A 189 -21.91 -19.22 0.84
C LEU A 189 -22.09 -19.43 2.36
N ASN A 190 -23.33 -19.38 2.85
CA ASN A 190 -23.65 -19.59 4.27
C ASN A 190 -23.48 -21.04 4.72
N SER A 191 -23.35 -21.97 3.78
CA SER A 191 -23.05 -23.38 4.02
C SER A 191 -21.58 -23.71 3.76
N ALA A 192 -20.71 -22.70 3.69
CA ALA A 192 -19.26 -22.89 3.57
C ALA A 192 -18.72 -23.80 4.67
N LYS A 193 -17.99 -24.82 4.24
CA LYS A 193 -17.37 -25.78 5.15
C LYS A 193 -15.94 -25.39 5.39
N LYS A 194 -15.59 -25.23 6.66
CA LYS A 194 -14.19 -25.12 7.08
C LYS A 194 -13.45 -26.43 6.77
N VAL A 195 -12.38 -26.34 6.00
CA VAL A 195 -11.57 -27.49 5.56
C VAL A 195 -10.35 -27.69 6.46
N THR A 196 -9.82 -26.62 7.04
CA THR A 196 -8.62 -26.65 7.89
C THR A 196 -8.93 -26.42 9.38
N LYS A 197 -7.99 -26.83 10.25
CA LYS A 197 -8.02 -26.58 11.70
C LYS A 197 -6.62 -26.28 12.26
N GLU A 198 -5.72 -25.79 11.40
CA GLU A 198 -4.30 -25.62 11.73
C GLU A 198 -4.10 -24.57 12.84
N ASN A 199 -5.05 -23.64 12.99
CA ASN A 199 -4.96 -22.56 13.97
C ASN A 199 -5.66 -22.85 15.30
N LYS A 200 -5.94 -24.13 15.60
CA LYS A 200 -6.61 -24.56 16.84
C LYS A 200 -5.98 -23.96 18.10
N LEU A 201 -4.64 -23.88 18.17
CA LEU A 201 -3.92 -23.31 19.30
C LEU A 201 -4.27 -21.85 19.60
N PHE A 202 -4.64 -21.06 18.60
CA PHE A 202 -5.08 -19.67 18.79
C PHE A 202 -6.53 -19.61 19.24
N THR A 203 -7.39 -20.52 18.76
CA THR A 203 -8.81 -20.57 19.14
C THR A 203 -9.04 -20.98 20.59
N GLU A 204 -8.05 -21.59 21.25
CA GLU A 204 -8.10 -21.99 22.66
C GLU A 204 -7.56 -20.90 23.60
N ARG A 205 -7.01 -19.82 23.06
CA ARG A 205 -6.46 -18.71 23.83
C ARG A 205 -7.50 -17.62 24.03
N ASN A 206 -7.30 -16.84 25.07
CA ASN A 206 -8.02 -15.60 25.24
C ASN A 206 -7.44 -14.54 24.28
N LEU A 207 -8.11 -14.32 23.16
CA LEU A 207 -7.66 -13.40 22.11
C LEU A 207 -8.13 -11.96 22.37
N PRO A 208 -7.40 -10.96 21.83
CA PRO A 208 -7.89 -9.59 21.78
C PRO A 208 -9.26 -9.49 21.12
N LYS A 209 -10.07 -8.52 21.56
CA LYS A 209 -11.37 -8.22 20.95
C LYS A 209 -11.24 -6.98 20.07
N GLY A 210 -11.26 -7.18 18.76
CA GLY A 210 -11.28 -6.07 17.80
C GLY A 210 -12.69 -5.57 17.49
N ILE A 211 -12.81 -4.25 17.30
CA ILE A 211 -13.99 -3.57 16.78
C ILE A 211 -13.57 -2.52 15.73
N SER A 212 -14.52 -2.11 14.90
CA SER A 212 -14.40 -0.85 14.15
C SER A 212 -14.73 0.32 15.09
N TYR A 213 -13.92 1.37 15.06
CA TYR A 213 -14.17 2.62 15.77
C TYR A 213 -14.07 3.79 14.80
N ARG A 214 -15.04 4.71 14.85
CA ARG A 214 -15.20 5.83 13.91
C ARG A 214 -15.27 7.16 14.65
N TRP A 215 -14.70 8.19 14.04
CA TRP A 215 -14.75 9.57 14.53
C TRP A 215 -14.78 10.55 13.37
N ILE A 216 -15.13 11.81 13.66
CA ILE A 216 -15.17 12.89 12.68
C ILE A 216 -13.89 13.70 12.76
N ASN A 217 -13.25 13.94 11.61
CA ASN A 217 -12.19 14.92 11.51
C ASN A 217 -12.77 16.33 11.70
N LYS A 218 -12.26 17.07 12.70
CA LYS A 218 -12.82 18.37 13.07
C LYS A 218 -12.51 19.50 12.09
N ASP A 219 -11.56 19.32 11.18
CA ASP A 219 -11.21 20.36 10.20
C ASP A 219 -12.17 20.39 9.00
N ASP A 220 -12.73 19.25 8.61
CA ASP A 220 -13.50 19.10 7.36
C ASP A 220 -14.64 18.08 7.40
N GLU A 221 -15.01 17.63 8.60
CA GLU A 221 -16.12 16.71 8.85
C GLU A 221 -15.99 15.32 8.20
N THR A 222 -14.82 14.98 7.66
CA THR A 222 -14.58 13.64 7.10
C THR A 222 -14.68 12.58 8.20
N GLU A 223 -15.52 11.57 8.02
CA GLU A 223 -15.54 10.40 8.90
C GLU A 223 -14.29 9.53 8.63
N ILE A 224 -13.57 9.19 9.70
CA ILE A 224 -12.42 8.29 9.68
C ILE A 224 -12.78 7.03 10.46
N GLU A 225 -12.31 5.88 9.97
CA GLU A 225 -12.47 4.59 10.63
C GLU A 225 -11.12 4.04 11.08
N SER A 226 -11.15 3.17 12.09
CA SER A 226 -10.01 2.43 12.60
C SER A 226 -10.38 1.01 12.93
N VAL A 227 -9.34 0.19 13.07
CA VAL A 227 -9.39 -1.01 13.91
C VAL A 227 -9.00 -0.62 15.34
N LEU A 228 -9.81 -1.05 16.32
CA LEU A 228 -9.52 -0.90 17.74
C LEU A 228 -9.51 -2.27 18.41
N LEU A 229 -8.34 -2.70 18.90
CA LEU A 229 -8.16 -3.98 19.58
C LEU A 229 -8.11 -3.76 21.10
N TYR A 230 -9.11 -4.30 21.80
CA TYR A 230 -9.11 -4.37 23.25
C TYR A 230 -8.25 -5.54 23.72
N PRO A 231 -7.54 -5.39 24.86
CA PRO A 231 -6.88 -6.51 25.49
C PRO A 231 -7.86 -7.66 25.81
N PRO A 232 -7.36 -8.90 25.91
CA PRO A 232 -8.19 -10.02 26.33
C PRO A 232 -8.91 -9.76 27.66
N ASN A 233 -10.19 -10.09 27.74
CA ASN A 233 -11.11 -9.81 28.86
C ASN A 233 -11.35 -8.33 29.22
N LYS A 234 -10.86 -7.35 28.46
CA LYS A 234 -11.00 -5.92 28.77
C LYS A 234 -11.94 -5.17 27.83
N HIS A 235 -12.79 -5.87 27.08
CA HIS A 235 -13.70 -5.23 26.15
C HIS A 235 -14.65 -4.27 26.88
N GLN A 236 -14.73 -3.03 26.41
CA GLN A 236 -15.51 -1.93 27.03
C GLN A 236 -14.98 -1.44 28.39
N GLU A 237 -13.82 -1.90 28.86
CA GLU A 237 -13.13 -1.24 29.97
C GLU A 237 -12.72 0.18 29.55
N LYS A 238 -12.75 1.08 30.54
CA LYS A 238 -12.42 2.50 30.38
C LYS A 238 -10.98 2.79 30.80
N ASN A 239 -10.44 3.90 30.32
CA ASN A 239 -9.12 4.42 30.68
C ASN A 239 -8.00 3.37 30.51
N LEU A 240 -7.97 2.71 29.35
CA LEU A 240 -6.92 1.75 29.01
C LEU A 240 -5.67 2.47 28.47
N PRO A 241 -4.46 1.95 28.71
CA PRO A 241 -3.25 2.50 28.10
C PRO A 241 -3.32 2.31 26.58
N LEU A 242 -3.09 3.38 25.82
CA LEU A 242 -3.29 3.41 24.38
C LEU A 242 -1.97 3.27 23.64
N LEU A 243 -1.91 2.34 22.70
CA LEU A 243 -0.88 2.29 21.65
C LEU A 243 -1.52 2.65 20.31
N VAL A 244 -1.14 3.80 19.77
CA VAL A 244 -1.48 4.19 18.40
C VAL A 244 -0.50 3.51 17.45
N LEU A 245 -0.96 2.56 16.63
CA LEU A 245 -0.12 1.79 15.74
C LEU A 245 -0.54 2.04 14.29
N MET A 246 0.24 2.83 13.55
CA MET A 246 -0.08 3.22 12.17
C MET A 246 0.52 2.26 11.15
N HIS A 247 -0.26 1.88 10.14
CA HIS A 247 0.21 1.05 9.02
C HIS A 247 1.23 1.76 8.13
N GLY A 248 2.04 0.96 7.42
CA GLY A 248 3.27 1.38 6.77
C GLY A 248 3.20 1.68 5.27
N GLU A 249 2.13 1.31 4.58
CA GLU A 249 1.91 1.73 3.19
C GLU A 249 0.77 2.76 3.16
N PRO A 250 1.00 3.98 2.67
CA PRO A 250 -0.01 5.04 2.71
C PRO A 250 -1.23 4.74 1.84
N TYR A 251 -1.20 3.68 1.02
CA TYR A 251 -2.30 3.16 0.20
C TYR A 251 -2.62 1.72 0.61
N SER A 252 -2.63 1.46 1.93
CA SER A 252 -3.10 0.22 2.53
C SER A 252 -4.18 0.53 3.58
N ALA A 253 -4.68 -0.46 4.29
CA ALA A 253 -5.60 -0.27 5.40
C ALA A 253 -5.43 -1.41 6.40
N ASP A 254 -5.62 -1.11 7.68
CA ASP A 254 -5.83 -2.12 8.71
C ASP A 254 -7.28 -2.62 8.64
N LEU A 255 -7.44 -3.94 8.65
CA LEU A 255 -8.70 -4.64 8.36
C LEU A 255 -9.09 -5.56 9.51
N ASN A 256 -10.34 -6.00 9.51
CA ASN A 256 -10.87 -7.08 10.35
C ASN A 256 -10.27 -8.43 9.96
N THR A 257 -8.98 -8.59 10.23
CA THR A 257 -8.19 -9.79 9.93
C THR A 257 -7.41 -10.22 11.15
N PHE A 258 -7.18 -11.53 11.28
CA PHE A 258 -6.27 -12.06 12.28
C PHE A 258 -4.84 -12.03 11.73
N ARG A 259 -3.97 -11.22 12.33
CA ARG A 259 -2.55 -11.15 11.98
C ARG A 259 -1.68 -11.28 13.22
N THR A 260 -0.67 -12.14 13.13
CA THR A 260 0.26 -12.46 14.22
C THR A 260 1.71 -12.59 13.74
N ASP A 261 2.01 -12.13 12.53
CA ASP A 261 3.37 -12.08 12.04
C ASP A 261 4.13 -10.87 12.61
N TRP A 262 5.47 -10.91 12.46
CA TRP A 262 6.38 -9.95 13.06
C TRP A 262 6.13 -8.49 12.64
N PHE A 263 5.52 -8.27 11.47
CA PHE A 263 5.25 -6.93 10.95
C PHE A 263 3.94 -6.37 11.53
N TYR A 264 2.97 -7.24 11.81
CA TYR A 264 1.66 -6.87 12.35
C TYR A 264 1.53 -7.21 13.84
N ILE A 265 2.19 -6.41 14.68
CA ILE A 265 2.30 -6.63 16.12
C ILE A 265 1.05 -6.27 16.94
N ALA A 266 -0.01 -5.74 16.32
CA ALA A 266 -1.18 -5.17 17.02
C ALA A 266 -1.83 -6.16 17.99
N GLY A 267 -2.10 -7.39 17.54
CA GLY A 267 -2.68 -8.43 18.40
C GLY A 267 -1.78 -8.81 19.57
N MET A 268 -0.47 -8.87 19.35
CA MET A 268 0.52 -9.16 20.41
C MET A 268 0.59 -8.02 21.43
N MET A 269 0.58 -6.77 20.99
CA MET A 269 0.56 -5.62 21.91
C MET A 269 -0.72 -5.59 22.74
N ALA A 270 -1.87 -5.97 22.14
CA ALA A 270 -3.12 -6.07 22.88
C ALA A 270 -3.08 -7.18 23.95
N THR A 271 -2.38 -8.29 23.71
CA THR A 271 -2.16 -9.31 24.75
C THR A 271 -1.27 -8.83 25.90
N GLU A 272 -0.44 -7.81 25.66
CA GLU A 272 0.39 -7.13 26.67
C GLU A 272 -0.32 -5.90 27.30
N TYR A 273 -1.65 -5.97 27.43
CA TYR A 273 -2.51 -4.98 28.10
C TYR A 273 -2.72 -3.63 27.40
N TRP A 274 -2.24 -3.44 26.16
CA TRP A 274 -2.49 -2.22 25.40
C TRP A 274 -3.86 -2.22 24.73
N LEU A 275 -4.59 -1.11 24.84
CA LEU A 275 -5.60 -0.79 23.84
C LEU A 275 -4.86 -0.38 22.57
N VAL A 276 -5.02 -1.12 21.47
CA VAL A 276 -4.30 -0.84 20.22
C VAL A 276 -5.24 -0.17 19.23
N PHE A 277 -4.90 1.05 18.83
CA PHE A 277 -5.65 1.86 17.88
C PHE A 277 -4.89 1.93 16.55
N GLN A 278 -5.52 1.43 15.50
CA GLN A 278 -4.99 1.33 14.14
C GLN A 278 -5.84 2.19 13.19
N PRO A 279 -5.56 3.51 13.13
CA PRO A 279 -6.35 4.44 12.33
C PRO A 279 -6.12 4.25 10.82
N ASN A 280 -7.21 4.09 10.06
CA ASN A 280 -7.18 4.17 8.60
C ASN A 280 -7.33 5.63 8.16
N TYR A 281 -6.27 6.41 8.36
CA TYR A 281 -6.18 7.81 7.97
C TYR A 281 -6.32 8.03 6.45
N ARG A 282 -6.63 9.26 6.01
CA ARG A 282 -6.74 9.59 4.58
C ARG A 282 -5.47 9.24 3.81
N GLY A 283 -5.65 8.65 2.63
CA GLY A 283 -4.63 7.84 1.97
C GLY A 283 -4.96 6.35 1.99
N SER A 284 -5.57 5.87 3.08
CA SER A 284 -5.88 4.45 3.22
C SER A 284 -6.85 3.96 2.15
N THR A 285 -6.65 2.72 1.70
CA THR A 285 -7.61 2.04 0.80
C THR A 285 -8.92 1.75 1.53
N SER A 286 -9.95 1.28 0.82
CA SER A 286 -11.30 0.93 1.33
C SER A 286 -12.34 2.05 1.46
N TYR A 287 -11.93 3.31 1.34
CA TYR A 287 -12.79 4.48 1.60
C TYR A 287 -13.03 5.35 0.35
N GLY A 288 -12.67 4.82 -0.83
CA GLY A 288 -12.82 5.47 -2.13
C GLY A 288 -11.71 6.45 -2.51
N ASP A 289 -11.64 6.80 -3.80
CA ASP A 289 -10.47 7.52 -4.32
C ASP A 289 -10.35 8.95 -3.80
N GLU A 290 -11.43 9.58 -3.35
CA GLU A 290 -11.33 10.89 -2.69
C GLU A 290 -10.59 10.78 -1.36
N PHE A 291 -10.94 9.79 -0.54
CA PHE A 291 -10.24 9.50 0.71
C PHE A 291 -8.79 9.06 0.44
N LEU A 292 -8.57 8.21 -0.58
CA LEU A 292 -7.26 7.72 -1.01
C LEU A 292 -6.35 8.85 -1.51
N HIS A 293 -6.88 9.76 -2.35
CA HIS A 293 -6.12 10.88 -2.90
C HIS A 293 -6.08 12.09 -1.97
N GLY A 294 -6.85 12.09 -0.88
CA GLY A 294 -6.82 13.12 0.14
C GLY A 294 -5.42 13.37 0.72
N ILE A 295 -4.50 12.40 0.60
CA ILE A 295 -3.12 12.52 1.07
C ILE A 295 -2.18 13.26 0.09
N LEU A 296 -2.58 13.49 -1.15
CA LEU A 296 -1.72 14.14 -2.15
C LEU A 296 -1.42 15.59 -1.76
N GLU A 297 -0.18 16.02 -2.01
CA GLU A 297 0.41 17.32 -1.69
C GLU A 297 0.52 17.67 -0.20
N VAL A 298 -0.23 16.99 0.67
CA VAL A 298 -0.24 17.14 2.13
C VAL A 298 0.12 15.83 2.83
N LEU A 299 1.10 15.12 2.25
CA LEU A 299 1.44 13.72 2.52
C LEU A 299 1.31 13.34 3.99
N ILE A 300 2.01 14.01 4.90
CA ILE A 300 2.08 13.63 6.31
C ILE A 300 1.06 14.37 7.18
N ALA A 301 0.87 15.67 6.94
CA ALA A 301 0.14 16.53 7.87
C ALA A 301 -1.35 16.19 7.98
N ARG A 302 -2.01 15.91 6.85
CA ARG A 302 -3.45 15.59 6.84
C ARG A 302 -3.75 14.23 7.50
N PRO A 303 -3.06 13.13 7.14
CA PRO A 303 -3.19 11.88 7.89
C PRO A 303 -2.84 12.01 9.36
N GLY A 304 -1.80 12.79 9.68
CA GLY A 304 -1.42 13.04 11.07
C GLY A 304 -2.56 13.66 11.88
N LYS A 305 -3.30 14.61 11.31
CA LYS A 305 -4.50 15.17 11.96
C LYS A 305 -5.62 14.15 12.12
N ASP A 306 -5.87 13.30 11.11
CA ASP A 306 -6.85 12.21 11.22
C ASP A 306 -6.54 11.34 12.45
N VAL A 307 -5.27 10.98 12.63
CA VAL A 307 -4.78 10.19 13.77
C VAL A 307 -4.97 10.95 15.09
N LEU A 308 -4.55 12.22 15.17
CA LEU A 308 -4.61 12.97 16.42
C LEU A 308 -6.05 13.20 16.90
N PHE A 309 -6.98 13.48 15.99
CA PHE A 309 -8.41 13.61 16.33
C PHE A 309 -9.03 12.29 16.77
N GLY A 310 -8.57 11.15 16.24
CA GLY A 310 -9.04 9.84 16.70
C GLY A 310 -8.59 9.51 18.11
N VAL A 311 -7.35 9.88 18.46
CA VAL A 311 -6.86 9.80 19.85
C VAL A 311 -7.66 10.73 20.77
N ASP A 312 -7.97 11.96 20.32
CA ASP A 312 -8.81 12.87 21.11
C ASP A 312 -10.19 12.27 21.38
N ALA A 313 -10.80 11.65 20.36
CA ALA A 313 -12.10 11.00 20.49
C ALA A 313 -12.06 9.82 21.49
N LEU A 314 -11.05 8.95 21.39
CA LEU A 314 -10.87 7.83 22.33
C LEU A 314 -10.68 8.30 23.78
N VAL A 315 -9.94 9.39 23.99
CA VAL A 315 -9.75 9.99 25.33
C VAL A 315 -11.05 10.63 25.81
N GLN A 316 -11.74 11.38 24.95
CA GLN A 316 -13.00 12.04 25.28
C GLN A 316 -14.11 11.03 25.63
N ASP A 317 -14.15 9.89 24.95
CA ASP A 317 -15.09 8.79 25.21
C ASP A 317 -14.74 8.01 26.50
N GLY A 318 -13.61 8.33 27.14
CA GLY A 318 -13.11 7.64 28.33
C GLY A 318 -12.60 6.21 28.03
N ILE A 319 -12.34 5.89 26.77
CA ILE A 319 -11.82 4.59 26.35
C ILE A 319 -10.31 4.54 26.61
N ALA A 320 -9.58 5.58 26.19
CA ALA A 320 -8.13 5.70 26.36
C ALA A 320 -7.77 6.59 27.56
N ASP A 321 -6.73 6.20 28.29
CA ASP A 321 -6.14 7.00 29.36
C ASP A 321 -5.21 8.10 28.78
N PRO A 322 -5.50 9.40 28.99
CA PRO A 322 -4.69 10.49 28.44
C PRO A 322 -3.25 10.53 28.98
N GLU A 323 -2.96 9.90 30.12
CA GLU A 323 -1.63 9.89 30.74
C GLU A 323 -0.77 8.70 30.32
N ARG A 324 -1.33 7.74 29.58
CA ARG A 324 -0.66 6.51 29.14
C ARG A 324 -0.81 6.30 27.64
N LEU A 325 -0.19 7.19 26.87
CA LEU A 325 -0.23 7.19 25.41
C LEU A 325 1.13 6.82 24.82
N ALA A 326 1.15 5.82 23.96
CA ALA A 326 2.28 5.46 23.12
C ALA A 326 1.89 5.53 21.64
N ILE A 327 2.87 5.76 20.77
CA ILE A 327 2.67 5.83 19.33
C ILE A 327 3.75 5.06 18.59
N GLY A 328 3.40 4.45 17.47
CA GLY A 328 4.39 3.84 16.60
C GLY A 328 3.88 3.41 15.26
N GLY A 329 4.81 2.90 14.46
CA GLY A 329 4.55 2.35 13.15
C GLY A 329 5.84 2.02 12.43
N TYR A 330 5.70 1.31 11.31
CA TYR A 330 6.81 0.93 10.44
C TYR A 330 6.65 1.59 9.07
N SER A 331 7.74 1.89 8.37
CA SER A 331 7.73 2.54 7.05
C SER A 331 6.96 3.87 7.09
N TYR A 332 5.89 4.04 6.32
CA TYR A 332 5.06 5.25 6.36
C TYR A 332 4.45 5.54 7.73
N GLY A 333 4.08 4.52 8.50
CA GLY A 333 3.65 4.67 9.88
C GLY A 333 4.78 5.18 10.77
N GLY A 334 6.03 4.82 10.46
CA GLY A 334 7.23 5.40 11.07
C GLY A 334 7.44 6.87 10.70
N HIS A 335 7.16 7.25 9.44
CA HIS A 335 7.19 8.66 9.00
C HIS A 335 6.17 9.49 9.78
N LEU A 336 4.92 8.99 9.87
CA LEU A 336 3.86 9.62 10.64
C LEU A 336 4.22 9.71 12.13
N THR A 337 4.76 8.63 12.72
CA THR A 337 5.25 8.62 14.10
C THR A 337 6.22 9.77 14.34
N ASN A 338 7.28 9.85 13.51
CA ASN A 338 8.33 10.86 13.65
C ASN A 338 7.80 12.29 13.50
N TRP A 339 6.81 12.50 12.63
CA TRP A 339 6.18 13.80 12.47
C TRP A 339 5.23 14.14 13.61
N LEU A 340 4.38 13.21 14.03
CA LEU A 340 3.38 13.42 15.07
C LEU A 340 4.01 13.80 16.42
N ILE A 341 5.12 13.18 16.78
CA ILE A 341 5.85 13.51 18.02
C ILE A 341 6.63 14.83 17.97
N THR A 342 6.60 15.54 16.84
CA THR A 342 7.00 16.95 16.73
C THR A 342 5.81 17.92 16.80
N GLN A 343 4.58 17.41 16.65
CA GLN A 343 3.34 18.21 16.72
C GLN A 343 2.71 18.21 18.11
N THR A 344 3.04 17.24 18.95
CA THR A 344 2.47 17.10 20.30
C THR A 344 3.45 16.43 21.25
N THR A 345 3.28 16.69 22.55
CA THR A 345 4.09 16.11 23.63
C THR A 345 3.34 15.08 24.47
N ARG A 346 2.10 14.71 24.09
CA ARG A 346 1.24 13.83 24.89
C ARG A 346 1.64 12.36 24.90
N PHE A 347 2.49 11.93 23.97
CA PHE A 347 2.95 10.55 23.90
C PHE A 347 4.16 10.35 24.81
N ASN A 348 4.06 9.41 25.75
CA ASN A 348 5.11 9.07 26.70
C ASN A 348 6.25 8.27 26.05
N ALA A 349 5.97 7.57 24.95
CA ALA A 349 6.96 6.80 24.19
C ALA A 349 6.58 6.68 22.72
N ALA A 350 7.61 6.58 21.86
CA ALA A 350 7.45 6.35 20.43
C ALA A 350 8.26 5.15 19.94
N LEU A 351 7.69 4.37 19.02
CA LEU A 351 8.36 3.30 18.27
C LEU A 351 8.33 3.62 16.78
N THR A 352 9.49 3.90 16.19
CA THR A 352 9.62 4.20 14.76
C THR A 352 10.47 3.15 14.07
N GLY A 353 9.86 2.39 13.17
CA GLY A 353 10.52 1.40 12.34
C GLY A 353 10.66 1.89 10.90
N ALA A 354 11.84 1.81 10.29
CA ALA A 354 12.10 2.29 8.93
C ALA A 354 11.44 3.66 8.65
N GLY A 355 11.57 4.59 9.60
CA GLY A 355 10.87 5.87 9.59
C GLY A 355 11.74 7.02 9.05
N ALA A 356 11.43 7.55 7.87
CA ALA A 356 12.03 8.77 7.34
C ALA A 356 11.78 10.00 8.23
N VAL A 357 12.75 10.91 8.21
CA VAL A 357 12.73 12.21 8.90
C VAL A 357 13.10 13.37 7.99
N GLU A 358 13.67 13.10 6.81
CA GLU A 358 14.04 14.09 5.80
C GLU A 358 13.80 13.54 4.39
N HIS A 359 12.93 14.23 3.66
CA HIS A 359 12.36 13.75 2.40
C HIS A 359 13.16 14.12 1.15
N VAL A 360 14.06 15.11 1.19
CA VAL A 360 14.95 15.44 0.07
C VAL A 360 16.05 14.39 -0.08
N ASN A 361 16.70 14.01 1.01
CA ASN A 361 17.62 12.88 1.10
C ASN A 361 16.93 11.58 0.69
N SER A 362 15.71 11.36 1.18
CA SER A 362 14.90 10.21 0.74
C SER A 362 14.58 10.23 -0.76
N TRP A 363 14.52 11.40 -1.40
CA TRP A 363 14.34 11.49 -2.86
C TRP A 363 15.60 11.08 -3.62
N GLY A 364 16.79 11.38 -3.10
CA GLY A 364 18.06 11.03 -3.74
C GLY A 364 18.48 9.57 -3.54
N LEU A 365 18.16 8.98 -2.39
CA LEU A 365 18.66 7.66 -2.00
C LEU A 365 17.64 6.52 -2.12
N ALA A 366 16.34 6.80 -2.04
CA ALA A 366 15.32 5.75 -2.02
C ALA A 366 14.89 5.30 -3.42
N ASP A 367 14.46 4.04 -3.53
CA ASP A 367 13.90 3.41 -4.74
C ASP A 367 12.53 3.97 -5.18
N LEU A 368 12.01 5.00 -4.48
CA LEU A 368 10.69 5.64 -4.71
C LEU A 368 10.76 7.15 -5.03
N ALA A 369 11.88 7.66 -5.55
CA ALA A 369 12.04 9.09 -5.84
C ALA A 369 10.88 9.72 -6.65
N LEU A 370 10.50 9.13 -7.78
CA LEU A 370 9.42 9.63 -8.63
C LEU A 370 8.04 9.49 -7.98
N TYR A 371 7.83 8.42 -7.20
CA TYR A 371 6.58 8.23 -6.45
C TYR A 371 6.42 9.32 -5.40
N ARG A 372 7.50 9.70 -4.71
CA ARG A 372 7.50 10.82 -3.75
C ARG A 372 7.26 12.16 -4.45
N THR A 373 7.88 12.37 -5.61
CA THR A 373 7.68 13.55 -6.47
C THR A 373 6.21 13.74 -6.83
N TYR A 374 5.57 12.66 -7.31
CA TYR A 374 4.14 12.67 -7.63
C TYR A 374 3.29 13.06 -6.43
N LYS A 375 3.53 12.45 -5.27
CA LYS A 375 2.74 12.74 -4.06
C LYS A 375 2.92 14.12 -3.48
N LEU A 376 4.10 14.72 -3.61
CA LEU A 376 4.34 16.07 -3.15
C LEU A 376 4.01 17.12 -4.23
N GLY A 377 3.56 16.69 -5.40
CA GLY A 377 3.16 17.56 -6.51
C GLY A 377 4.32 18.28 -7.18
N GLY A 378 5.53 17.73 -7.13
CA GLY A 378 6.70 18.33 -7.78
C GLY A 378 8.04 17.82 -7.26
N PHE A 379 9.12 18.24 -7.92
CA PHE A 379 10.49 17.94 -7.49
C PHE A 379 10.91 18.77 -6.26
N PRO A 380 11.92 18.34 -5.48
CA PRO A 380 12.36 19.07 -4.28
C PRO A 380 12.66 20.56 -4.50
N TRP A 381 13.24 20.92 -5.66
CA TRP A 381 13.55 22.32 -6.01
C TRP A 381 12.36 23.12 -6.56
N GLN A 382 11.26 22.46 -6.91
CA GLN A 382 10.03 23.11 -7.39
C GLN A 382 9.04 23.37 -6.25
N VAL A 383 8.95 22.43 -5.30
CA VAL A 383 7.99 22.47 -4.18
C VAL A 383 8.70 22.29 -2.83
N SER A 384 9.82 23.00 -2.64
CA SER A 384 10.68 22.91 -1.45
C SER A 384 9.92 23.04 -0.13
N ASN A 385 8.96 23.96 -0.06
CA ASN A 385 8.12 24.16 1.12
C ASN A 385 7.35 22.89 1.52
N ARG A 386 6.82 22.12 0.55
CA ARG A 386 6.09 20.87 0.85
C ARG A 386 7.04 19.81 1.40
N TYR A 387 8.23 19.67 0.81
CA TYR A 387 9.26 18.75 1.32
C TYR A 387 9.71 19.10 2.74
N GLN A 388 9.85 20.40 3.07
CA GLN A 388 10.19 20.84 4.41
C GLN A 388 9.06 20.57 5.41
N GLN A 389 7.81 20.85 5.06
CA GLN A 389 6.65 20.65 5.93
C GLN A 389 6.46 19.18 6.35
N VAL A 390 6.70 18.24 5.43
CA VAL A 390 6.56 16.82 5.71
C VAL A 390 7.80 16.21 6.39
N SER A 391 8.94 16.90 6.39
CA SER A 391 10.20 16.43 6.97
C SER A 391 10.32 16.87 8.42
N PRO A 392 10.14 15.97 9.42
CA PRO A 392 10.14 16.37 10.82
C PRO A 392 11.49 16.91 11.32
N ILE A 393 12.60 16.68 10.61
CA ILE A 393 13.90 17.27 11.00
C ILE A 393 13.85 18.79 11.17
N PHE A 394 13.02 19.50 10.37
CA PHE A 394 12.86 20.95 10.46
C PHE A 394 12.01 21.39 11.68
N GLN A 395 11.60 20.45 12.51
CA GLN A 395 10.72 20.64 13.66
C GLN A 395 11.23 19.88 14.91
N PHE A 396 12.47 19.39 14.87
CA PHE A 396 13.05 18.62 15.97
C PHE A 396 13.30 19.45 17.24
N ASP A 397 13.36 20.77 17.14
CA ASP A 397 13.35 21.68 18.28
C ASP A 397 12.11 21.49 19.19
N LYS A 398 11.02 20.95 18.64
CA LYS A 398 9.77 20.63 19.35
C LYS A 398 9.72 19.21 19.92
N PHE A 399 10.66 18.34 19.52
CA PHE A 399 10.65 16.92 19.88
C PHE A 399 10.87 16.75 21.39
N ARG A 400 10.05 15.93 22.06
CA ARG A 400 10.22 15.64 23.52
C ARG A 400 10.10 14.15 23.87
N THR A 401 9.49 13.34 23.01
CA THR A 401 9.11 11.96 23.31
C THR A 401 10.30 10.99 23.28
N PRO A 402 10.56 10.20 24.34
CA PRO A 402 11.51 9.09 24.27
C PRO A 402 11.22 8.15 23.10
N THR A 403 12.22 7.84 22.28
CA THR A 403 11.99 7.15 21.00
C THR A 403 12.87 5.91 20.83
N TYR A 404 12.23 4.78 20.53
CA TYR A 404 12.89 3.58 20.05
C TYR A 404 12.88 3.54 18.53
N ILE A 405 14.06 3.34 17.93
CA ILE A 405 14.28 3.40 16.49
C ILE A 405 14.71 2.01 16.03
N ALA A 406 14.00 1.46 15.05
CA ALA A 406 14.32 0.20 14.39
C ALA A 406 14.55 0.47 12.90
N VAL A 407 15.62 -0.06 12.33
CA VAL A 407 15.96 0.17 10.91
C VAL A 407 16.72 -1.02 10.34
N ASP A 408 16.60 -1.21 9.03
CA ASP A 408 17.27 -2.28 8.31
C ASP A 408 18.50 -1.71 7.59
N GLU A 409 19.61 -2.44 7.61
CA GLU A 409 20.90 -1.96 7.11
C GLU A 409 20.92 -1.74 5.59
N ASN A 410 20.24 -2.59 4.84
CA ASN A 410 20.16 -2.54 3.38
C ASN A 410 18.78 -2.04 2.89
N ASP A 411 18.15 -1.16 3.66
CA ASP A 411 16.87 -0.59 3.30
C ASP A 411 17.01 0.50 2.20
N TYR A 412 16.78 0.11 0.95
CA TYR A 412 16.72 1.05 -0.19
C TYR A 412 15.38 1.80 -0.31
N ARG A 413 14.38 1.47 0.50
CA ARG A 413 13.06 2.12 0.53
C ARG A 413 13.03 3.27 1.52
N VAL A 414 13.57 3.05 2.72
CA VAL A 414 13.85 4.08 3.71
C VAL A 414 15.31 3.98 4.16
N PRO A 415 16.22 4.70 3.46
CA PRO A 415 17.66 4.62 3.69
C PRO A 415 18.03 4.76 5.18
N THR A 416 18.90 3.87 5.67
CA THR A 416 19.33 3.80 7.09
C THR A 416 19.86 5.13 7.64
N SER A 417 20.38 6.00 6.75
CA SER A 417 20.74 7.39 7.05
C SER A 417 19.65 8.18 7.79
N GLN A 418 18.37 7.89 7.55
CA GLN A 418 17.23 8.53 8.21
C GLN A 418 17.20 8.21 9.72
N ALA A 419 17.46 6.95 10.08
CA ALA A 419 17.53 6.52 11.46
C ALA A 419 18.76 7.08 12.18
N TYR A 420 19.91 7.16 11.50
CA TYR A 420 21.11 7.79 12.06
C TYR A 420 20.91 9.29 12.28
N LEU A 421 20.23 9.97 11.35
CA LEU A 421 19.89 11.38 11.48
C LEU A 421 19.00 11.61 12.70
N LEU A 422 17.92 10.83 12.85
CA LEU A 422 17.04 10.89 14.01
C LEU A 422 17.81 10.60 15.32
N LYS A 423 18.58 9.51 15.37
CA LYS A 423 19.32 9.12 16.57
C LYS A 423 20.31 10.21 17.01
N ARG A 424 21.01 10.83 16.06
CA ARG A 424 21.93 11.93 16.34
C ARG A 424 21.18 13.17 16.83
N SER A 425 20.06 13.54 16.20
CA SER A 425 19.25 14.68 16.61
C SER A 425 18.71 14.50 18.04
N LEU A 426 18.17 13.33 18.38
CA LEU A 426 17.69 13.04 19.73
C LEU A 426 18.81 13.11 20.77
N HIS A 427 20.00 12.62 20.44
CA HIS A 427 21.16 12.73 21.31
C HIS A 427 21.56 14.19 21.58
N VAL A 428 21.62 15.03 20.55
CA VAL A 428 21.93 16.46 20.68
C VAL A 428 20.88 17.19 21.53
N LEU A 429 19.61 16.80 21.42
CA LEU A 429 18.51 17.37 22.19
C LEU A 429 18.40 16.82 23.62
N GLY A 430 19.24 15.86 24.02
CA GLY A 430 19.18 15.21 25.33
C GLY A 430 17.95 14.31 25.52
N ILE A 431 17.32 13.86 24.44
CA ILE A 431 16.11 13.03 24.48
C ILE A 431 16.49 11.54 24.52
N PRO A 432 15.96 10.76 25.49
CA PRO A 432 16.25 9.34 25.58
C PRO A 432 15.88 8.61 24.28
N SER A 433 16.81 7.82 23.76
CA SER A 433 16.60 7.07 22.52
C SER A 433 17.43 5.81 22.44
N LYS A 434 16.87 4.77 21.82
CA LYS A 434 17.58 3.54 21.46
C LYS A 434 17.47 3.31 19.95
N LEU A 435 18.54 2.79 19.35
CA LEU A 435 18.59 2.43 17.93
C LEU A 435 18.97 0.97 17.82
N ILE A 436 18.16 0.19 17.10
CA ILE A 436 18.50 -1.15 16.62
C ILE A 436 18.61 -1.11 15.11
N VAL A 437 19.71 -1.67 14.60
CA VAL A 437 19.95 -1.91 13.19
C VAL A 437 19.90 -3.41 12.94
N PHE A 438 19.09 -3.85 11.99
CA PHE A 438 19.02 -5.24 11.53
C PHE A 438 20.02 -5.45 10.38
N PRO A 439 21.17 -6.13 10.63
CA PRO A 439 22.22 -6.24 9.62
C PRO A 439 21.80 -7.15 8.47
N GLY A 440 22.19 -6.79 7.25
CA GLY A 440 21.87 -7.55 6.04
C GLY A 440 20.42 -7.43 5.55
N GLU A 441 19.50 -6.96 6.39
CA GLU A 441 18.07 -6.89 6.10
C GLU A 441 17.73 -5.69 5.21
N GLY A 442 16.74 -5.86 4.33
CA GLY A 442 16.13 -4.77 3.57
C GLY A 442 14.79 -4.35 4.19
N HIS A 443 14.05 -3.47 3.51
CA HIS A 443 12.80 -2.88 4.01
C HIS A 443 11.74 -3.87 4.54
N ILE A 444 11.78 -5.11 4.05
CA ILE A 444 11.02 -6.22 4.60
C ILE A 444 12.04 -7.18 5.19
N LEU A 445 11.94 -7.47 6.49
CA LEU A 445 12.80 -8.43 7.15
C LEU A 445 12.56 -9.83 6.55
N LYS A 446 13.63 -10.46 6.05
CA LYS A 446 13.58 -11.75 5.36
C LYS A 446 14.20 -12.87 6.16
N THR A 447 15.16 -12.59 7.04
CA THR A 447 15.91 -13.65 7.73
C THR A 447 15.47 -13.84 9.17
N ILE A 448 15.51 -15.11 9.61
CA ILE A 448 15.40 -15.48 11.02
C ILE A 448 16.49 -14.80 11.88
N HIS A 449 17.60 -14.36 11.28
CA HIS A 449 18.69 -13.70 11.98
C HIS A 449 18.32 -12.28 12.44
N GLY A 450 17.56 -11.51 11.64
CA GLY A 450 16.94 -10.27 12.08
C GLY A 450 15.94 -10.49 13.22
N MET A 451 15.13 -11.55 13.12
CA MET A 451 14.13 -11.90 14.14
C MET A 451 14.74 -12.38 15.48
N ARG A 452 15.95 -12.95 15.49
CA ARG A 452 16.63 -13.43 16.72
C ARG A 452 17.18 -12.30 17.60
N LYS A 453 17.42 -11.10 17.06
CA LYS A 453 17.88 -9.93 17.84
C LYS A 453 16.74 -9.18 18.56
N LEU A 454 15.50 -9.61 18.39
CA LEU A 454 14.31 -9.10 19.10
C LEU A 454 14.05 -9.83 20.44
N LYS A 455 14.87 -10.83 20.79
CA LYS A 455 14.96 -11.42 22.14
C LYS A 455 16.13 -10.79 22.88
#